data_AF-A0A813GX20-F1
#
_entry.id   AF-A0A813GX20-F1
#
_cell.length_a   1.000
_cell.length_b   1.000
_cell.length_c   1.000
_cell.angle_alpha   90.00
_cell.angle_beta   90.00
_cell.angle_gamma   90.00
#
_symmetry.space_group_name_H-M   'P 1'
#
loop_
_entity.id
_entity.type
_entity.pdbx_description
1 polymer ?
#
loop_
_entity_poly.entity_id
_entity_poly.type
_entity_poly.pdbx_seq_one_letter_code
_entity_poly.pdbx_strand_id
1 'polypeptide(L)'
;MQPLSVRAVALFFVASTLLDRSCASTPTCGDADDASGLLQIAQATGTSLQKEETAQLQDERAELQQNQSHSGAEQKPFWNVAHAVNGVKFLKGYLDEGANAFEADLQYNDSGPTIFYHGPPCDAGRDCFASEHAPELLKEVKRYATASDPNYNSRLNLFMFDNKLGSTDVRVQGIQARGLATYAKDLLEGTAIKVVFSIPHSKYEEFMKIVANDMNSCGWCQDRWGFELSEDDTLDMHGLKKLYERLGVKNVWLSAGITNWVPWLVRKTDKLIKEMAARDAGIVGQKVYTWTVDDFNSLHDLVAMGMDGVITNQPGVCTDVIKVFPRVRLADAKDNPFLLTKTIVPQSAGCTIPTFSTTNYCYKSCNNPKAKVSWCFTDTKCPYKDLKHCSLQLPCAKAAEEASCEI
;
A
#
# COMPACT_ATOMS: atom_id res chain seq x y z
N MET A 1 -22.08 19.36 -25.74
CA MET A 1 -22.09 19.54 -24.28
C MET A 1 -20.82 18.89 -23.76
N GLN A 2 -19.86 19.69 -23.26
CA GLN A 2 -18.63 19.18 -22.65
C GLN A 2 -18.80 19.14 -21.12
N PRO A 3 -18.22 18.17 -20.40
CA PRO A 3 -18.34 18.13 -18.95
C PRO A 3 -17.43 19.19 -18.33
N LEU A 4 -18.01 20.04 -17.48
CA LEU A 4 -17.28 20.95 -16.61
C LEU A 4 -16.44 20.13 -15.62
N SER A 5 -15.19 20.53 -15.43
CA SER A 5 -14.30 19.88 -14.46
C SER A 5 -14.76 20.14 -13.02
N VAL A 6 -14.56 19.16 -12.15
CA VAL A 6 -14.93 19.16 -10.72
C VAL A 6 -14.35 20.38 -9.96
N ARG A 7 -13.26 20.99 -10.46
CA ARG A 7 -12.68 22.22 -9.89
C ARG A 7 -13.52 23.47 -10.11
N ALA A 8 -14.33 23.54 -11.18
CA ALA A 8 -15.18 24.70 -11.46
C ALA A 8 -16.37 24.79 -10.49
N VAL A 9 -16.83 23.65 -9.94
CA VAL A 9 -17.94 23.57 -8.99
C VAL A 9 -17.52 24.01 -7.58
N ALA A 10 -16.27 23.70 -7.19
CA ALA A 10 -15.74 24.08 -5.87
C ALA A 10 -15.46 25.59 -5.74
N LEU A 11 -15.01 26.24 -6.82
CA LEU A 11 -14.79 27.70 -6.84
C LEU A 11 -16.10 28.50 -6.80
N PHE A 12 -17.19 27.94 -7.33
CA PHE A 12 -18.52 28.59 -7.29
C PHE A 12 -19.12 28.61 -5.88
N PHE A 13 -18.85 27.61 -5.03
CA PHE A 13 -19.39 27.52 -3.67
C PHE A 13 -18.68 28.40 -2.63
N VAL A 14 -17.40 28.73 -2.85
CA VAL A 14 -16.64 29.62 -1.95
C VAL A 14 -16.97 31.10 -2.22
N ALA A 15 -17.26 31.47 -3.47
CA ALA A 15 -17.68 32.83 -3.81
C ALA A 15 -19.09 33.16 -3.29
N SER A 16 -20.01 32.18 -3.27
CA SER A 16 -21.39 32.38 -2.79
C SER A 16 -21.52 32.53 -1.27
N THR A 17 -20.55 32.02 -0.50
CA THR A 17 -20.58 32.10 0.98
C THR A 17 -19.91 33.36 1.53
N LEU A 18 -19.08 34.05 0.73
CA LEU A 18 -18.43 35.31 1.12
C LEU A 18 -19.26 36.57 0.77
N LEU A 19 -20.25 36.45 -0.13
CA LEU A 19 -21.13 37.56 -0.50
C LEU A 19 -22.36 37.72 0.43
N ASP A 20 -22.61 36.77 1.33
CA ASP A 20 -23.85 36.72 2.12
C ASP A 20 -23.72 37.31 3.55
N ARG A 21 -22.62 38.00 3.87
CA ARG A 21 -22.37 38.51 5.24
C ARG A 21 -21.97 39.99 5.38
N SER A 22 -22.10 40.81 4.33
CA SER A 22 -21.78 42.24 4.47
C SER A 22 -22.67 43.12 3.61
N CYS A 23 -23.96 43.23 3.96
CA CYS A 23 -24.80 44.38 3.60
C CYS A 23 -26.07 44.39 4.47
N ALA A 24 -25.91 44.77 5.74
CA ALA A 24 -27.04 45.24 6.53
C ALA A 24 -26.64 46.56 7.20
N SER A 25 -27.45 47.59 6.96
CA SER A 25 -27.37 48.96 7.49
C SER A 25 -26.25 49.88 6.97
N THR A 26 -26.48 50.51 5.81
CA THR A 26 -26.39 51.99 5.60
C THR A 26 -26.63 52.32 4.11
N PRO A 27 -27.31 53.44 3.78
CA PRO A 27 -27.65 53.75 2.39
C PRO A 27 -26.68 54.79 1.79
N THR A 28 -25.54 54.34 1.27
CA THR A 28 -24.80 55.00 0.18
C THR A 28 -23.74 54.04 -0.35
N CYS A 29 -24.07 53.23 -1.36
CA CYS A 29 -23.08 52.59 -2.20
C CYS A 29 -23.13 53.30 -3.55
N GLY A 30 -22.09 54.09 -3.83
CA GLY A 30 -21.83 54.64 -5.15
C GLY A 30 -21.32 53.56 -6.10
N ASP A 31 -21.61 53.75 -7.38
CA ASP A 31 -21.15 52.94 -8.50
C ASP A 31 -19.60 52.88 -8.58
N ALA A 32 -19.05 51.69 -8.79
CA ALA A 32 -17.79 51.38 -9.48
C ALA A 32 -17.60 49.85 -9.53
N ASP A 33 -17.57 49.18 -10.69
CA ASP A 33 -16.50 49.17 -11.71
C ASP A 33 -15.10 48.76 -11.19
N ASP A 34 -15.00 47.77 -10.29
CA ASP A 34 -13.70 47.16 -9.93
C ASP A 34 -13.66 45.63 -9.97
N ALA A 35 -14.39 45.03 -10.91
CA ALA A 35 -14.26 43.59 -11.20
C ALA A 35 -12.94 43.25 -11.93
N SER A 36 -12.24 44.24 -12.50
CA SER A 36 -10.96 44.01 -13.19
C SER A 36 -9.78 43.82 -12.23
N GLY A 37 -9.78 44.48 -11.06
CA GLY A 37 -8.70 44.36 -10.07
C GLY A 37 -8.61 42.96 -9.47
N LEU A 38 -9.75 42.36 -9.12
CA LEU A 38 -9.81 41.01 -8.53
C LEU A 38 -9.41 39.91 -9.52
N LEU A 39 -9.73 40.07 -10.82
CA LEU A 39 -9.34 39.12 -11.85
C LEU A 39 -7.82 39.15 -12.11
N GLN A 40 -7.20 40.34 -12.08
CA GLN A 40 -5.75 40.47 -12.24
C GLN A 40 -4.97 39.89 -11.05
N ILE A 41 -5.47 40.04 -9.82
CA ILE A 41 -4.84 39.45 -8.62
C ILE A 41 -4.93 37.92 -8.64
N ALA A 42 -6.08 37.36 -9.04
CA ALA A 42 -6.28 35.91 -9.16
C ALA A 42 -5.42 35.29 -10.29
N GLN A 43 -5.26 36.00 -11.41
CA GLN A 43 -4.37 35.57 -12.49
C GLN A 43 -2.90 35.63 -12.07
N ALA A 44 -2.47 36.72 -11.41
CA ALA A 44 -1.10 36.88 -10.94
C ALA A 44 -0.69 35.82 -9.91
N THR A 45 -1.56 35.55 -8.92
CA THR A 45 -1.32 34.50 -7.89
C THR A 45 -1.32 33.10 -8.49
N GLY A 46 -2.20 32.81 -9.46
CA GLY A 46 -2.19 31.54 -10.19
C GLY A 46 -0.89 31.28 -10.96
N THR A 47 -0.36 32.29 -11.66
CA THR A 47 0.94 32.17 -12.35
C THR A 47 2.14 32.09 -11.40
N SER A 48 2.06 32.68 -10.20
CA SER A 48 3.13 32.60 -9.20
C SER A 48 3.25 31.18 -8.62
N LEU A 49 2.12 30.60 -8.24
CA LEU A 49 2.06 29.24 -7.67
C LEU A 49 2.49 28.18 -8.67
N GLN A 50 2.09 28.30 -9.94
CA GLN A 50 2.53 27.36 -10.99
C GLN A 50 4.04 27.45 -11.27
N LYS A 51 4.64 28.65 -11.15
CA LYS A 51 6.09 28.82 -11.35
C LYS A 51 6.90 28.26 -10.19
N GLU A 52 6.44 28.41 -8.95
CA GLU A 52 7.08 27.83 -7.77
C GLU A 52 7.00 26.30 -7.76
N GLU A 53 5.83 25.73 -8.08
CA GLU A 53 5.65 24.27 -8.20
C GLU A 53 6.52 23.67 -9.32
N THR A 54 6.69 24.38 -10.43
CA THR A 54 7.56 23.94 -11.55
C THR A 54 9.05 24.04 -11.19
N ALA A 55 9.45 25.06 -10.44
CA ALA A 55 10.84 25.23 -10.01
C ALA A 55 11.25 24.17 -8.98
N GLN A 56 10.38 23.88 -8.00
CA GLN A 56 10.64 22.84 -7.01
C GLN A 56 10.76 21.45 -7.65
N LEU A 57 9.89 21.13 -8.61
CA LEU A 57 9.98 19.90 -9.40
C LEU A 57 11.22 19.82 -10.30
N GLN A 58 11.78 20.95 -10.72
CA GLN A 58 13.00 21.02 -11.53
C GLN A 58 14.26 20.81 -10.69
N ASP A 59 14.31 21.40 -9.49
CA ASP A 59 15.42 21.23 -8.55
C ASP A 59 15.47 19.80 -8.01
N GLU A 60 14.32 19.19 -7.68
CA GLU A 60 14.24 17.77 -7.30
C GLU A 60 14.73 16.86 -8.44
N ARG A 61 14.42 17.18 -9.70
CA ARG A 61 14.93 16.43 -10.87
C ARG A 61 16.44 16.54 -11.05
N ALA A 62 17.02 17.71 -10.80
CA ALA A 62 18.47 17.93 -10.91
C ALA A 62 19.24 17.16 -9.81
N GLU A 63 18.72 17.16 -8.58
CA GLU A 63 19.31 16.43 -7.46
C GLU A 63 19.18 14.90 -7.64
N LEU A 64 18.06 14.44 -8.23
CA LEU A 64 17.86 13.03 -8.62
C LEU A 64 18.84 12.56 -9.70
N GLN A 65 19.14 13.40 -10.70
CA GLN A 65 20.12 13.07 -11.74
C GLN A 65 21.54 12.96 -11.18
N GLN A 66 21.88 13.75 -10.16
CA GLN A 66 23.19 13.70 -9.51
C GLN A 66 23.36 12.43 -8.66
N ASN A 67 22.28 11.95 -8.03
CA ASN A 67 22.26 10.73 -7.19
C ASN A 67 22.24 9.40 -7.97
N GLN A 68 21.89 9.41 -9.26
CA GLN A 68 21.96 8.23 -10.13
C GLN A 68 23.40 7.79 -10.45
N SER A 69 24.40 8.64 -10.20
CA SER A 69 25.83 8.35 -10.48
C SER A 69 26.51 7.38 -9.48
N HIS A 70 25.82 6.95 -8.42
CA HIS A 70 26.36 6.08 -7.36
C HIS A 70 25.86 4.62 -7.43
N SER A 71 25.56 4.10 -8.63
CA SER A 71 24.77 2.89 -8.90
C SER A 71 25.45 1.52 -8.63
N GLY A 72 26.13 1.36 -7.49
CA GLY A 72 26.57 0.06 -6.99
C GLY A 72 25.58 -0.64 -6.05
N ALA A 73 24.53 0.05 -5.59
CA ALA A 73 23.55 -0.47 -4.65
C ALA A 73 22.36 -1.12 -5.37
N GLU A 74 22.03 -2.35 -5.00
CA GLU A 74 20.86 -3.08 -5.49
C GLU A 74 19.57 -2.33 -5.14
N GLN A 75 18.72 -2.05 -6.16
CA GLN A 75 17.44 -1.37 -5.96
C GLN A 75 16.44 -2.31 -5.25
N LYS A 76 15.70 -1.77 -4.27
CA LYS A 76 14.66 -2.49 -3.54
C LYS A 76 13.48 -2.83 -4.48
N PRO A 77 13.05 -4.09 -4.61
CA PRO A 77 11.85 -4.45 -5.36
C PRO A 77 10.59 -4.01 -4.62
N PHE A 78 9.61 -3.53 -5.38
CA PHE A 78 8.32 -3.06 -4.89
C PHE A 78 7.16 -3.77 -5.60
N TRP A 79 6.16 -4.21 -4.84
CA TRP A 79 4.98 -4.90 -5.35
C TRP A 79 3.81 -3.92 -5.54
N ASN A 80 3.50 -3.64 -6.81
CA ASN A 80 2.34 -2.90 -7.27
C ASN A 80 1.22 -3.89 -7.55
N VAL A 81 0.40 -4.16 -6.53
CA VAL A 81 -0.65 -5.17 -6.56
C VAL A 81 -1.95 -4.52 -7.01
N ALA A 82 -2.49 -4.95 -8.16
CA ALA A 82 -3.81 -4.48 -8.57
C ALA A 82 -4.90 -5.10 -7.69
N HIS A 83 -5.82 -4.26 -7.22
CA HIS A 83 -6.86 -4.61 -6.26
C HIS A 83 -8.09 -5.26 -6.93
N ALA A 84 -8.69 -6.25 -6.27
CA ALA A 84 -9.97 -6.88 -6.61
C ALA A 84 -10.07 -7.27 -8.10
N VAL A 85 -9.07 -7.99 -8.61
CA VAL A 85 -8.94 -8.40 -10.01
C VAL A 85 -9.78 -9.65 -10.26
N ASN A 86 -11.08 -9.51 -10.08
CA ASN A 86 -12.02 -10.63 -10.06
C ASN A 86 -12.54 -11.08 -11.43
N GLY A 87 -12.01 -10.52 -12.53
CA GLY A 87 -12.49 -10.83 -13.88
C GLY A 87 -11.39 -10.76 -14.92
N VAL A 88 -11.40 -11.69 -15.89
CA VAL A 88 -10.39 -11.77 -16.96
C VAL A 88 -10.24 -10.47 -17.74
N LYS A 89 -11.34 -9.71 -17.87
CA LYS A 89 -11.39 -8.42 -18.58
C LYS A 89 -10.44 -7.36 -18.01
N PHE A 90 -10.02 -7.49 -16.75
CA PHE A 90 -9.16 -6.49 -16.09
C PHE A 90 -7.67 -6.81 -16.18
N LEU A 91 -7.30 -8.07 -16.40
CA LEU A 91 -5.91 -8.53 -16.29
C LEU A 91 -4.98 -7.71 -17.19
N LYS A 92 -5.32 -7.58 -18.47
CA LYS A 92 -4.49 -6.82 -19.42
C LYS A 92 -4.39 -5.35 -19.04
N GLY A 93 -5.51 -4.71 -18.67
CA GLY A 93 -5.53 -3.28 -18.32
C GLY A 93 -4.60 -2.97 -17.14
N TYR A 94 -4.69 -3.76 -16.06
CA TYR A 94 -3.80 -3.56 -14.91
C TYR A 94 -2.33 -3.84 -15.20
N LEU A 95 -2.02 -4.84 -16.05
CA LEU A 95 -0.65 -5.10 -16.50
C LEU A 95 -0.10 -3.98 -17.38
N ASP A 96 -0.93 -3.41 -18.26
CA ASP A 96 -0.58 -2.25 -19.09
C ASP A 96 -0.27 -1.02 -18.21
N GLU A 97 -1.02 -0.85 -17.12
CA GLU A 97 -0.80 0.21 -16.11
C GLU A 97 0.41 -0.05 -15.19
N GLY A 98 1.06 -1.21 -15.31
CA GLY A 98 2.31 -1.51 -14.59
C GLY A 98 2.15 -2.28 -13.30
N ALA A 99 0.98 -2.88 -13.04
CA ALA A 99 0.86 -3.89 -12.00
C ALA A 99 1.85 -5.04 -12.25
N ASN A 100 2.47 -5.54 -11.18
CA ASN A 100 3.33 -6.72 -11.19
C ASN A 100 2.78 -7.85 -10.31
N ALA A 101 1.60 -7.63 -9.74
CA ALA A 101 0.89 -8.57 -8.91
C ALA A 101 -0.62 -8.33 -8.98
N PHE A 102 -1.40 -9.35 -8.64
CA PHE A 102 -2.85 -9.26 -8.51
C PHE A 102 -3.29 -9.71 -7.13
N GLU A 103 -4.33 -9.08 -6.61
CA GLU A 103 -5.16 -9.61 -5.54
C GLU A 103 -6.56 -9.88 -6.13
N ALA A 104 -7.16 -11.00 -5.73
CA ALA A 104 -8.53 -11.35 -6.12
C ALA A 104 -9.28 -12.07 -5.00
N ASP A 105 -10.55 -11.70 -4.84
CA ASP A 105 -11.46 -12.13 -3.79
C ASP A 105 -12.05 -13.51 -4.10
N LEU A 106 -11.51 -14.56 -3.50
CA LEU A 106 -11.97 -15.92 -3.72
C LEU A 106 -13.11 -16.29 -2.77
N GLN A 107 -14.27 -16.58 -3.34
CA GLN A 107 -15.46 -17.03 -2.62
C GLN A 107 -15.52 -18.56 -2.51
N TYR A 108 -16.16 -19.02 -1.44
CA TYR A 108 -16.27 -20.43 -1.11
C TYR A 108 -17.70 -20.88 -0.88
N ASN A 109 -17.97 -22.14 -1.17
CA ASN A 109 -19.15 -22.86 -0.72
C ASN A 109 -18.76 -24.19 -0.06
N ASP A 110 -19.73 -25.05 0.25
CA ASP A 110 -19.49 -26.35 0.89
C ASP A 110 -18.76 -27.36 -0.02
N SER A 111 -18.65 -27.07 -1.33
CA SER A 111 -17.95 -27.88 -2.32
C SER A 111 -16.53 -27.40 -2.62
N GLY A 112 -16.13 -26.22 -2.12
CA GLY A 112 -14.79 -25.67 -2.29
C GLY A 112 -14.77 -24.21 -2.76
N PRO A 113 -13.63 -23.74 -3.29
CA PRO A 113 -13.54 -22.43 -3.93
C PRO A 113 -14.29 -22.39 -5.26
N THR A 114 -14.97 -21.28 -5.52
CA THR A 114 -16.01 -21.20 -6.56
C THR A 114 -15.75 -20.13 -7.61
N ILE A 115 -15.75 -18.88 -7.17
CA ILE A 115 -15.78 -17.69 -8.02
C ILE A 115 -14.90 -16.62 -7.39
N PHE A 116 -14.21 -15.86 -8.23
CA PHE A 116 -13.61 -14.61 -7.82
C PHE A 116 -14.68 -13.53 -7.87
N TYR A 117 -14.98 -12.92 -6.72
CA TYR A 117 -16.04 -11.94 -6.60
C TYR A 117 -15.92 -11.19 -5.25
N HIS A 118 -15.80 -9.87 -5.33
CA HIS A 118 -15.82 -9.01 -4.14
C HIS A 118 -17.26 -8.81 -3.62
N GLY A 119 -18.12 -8.27 -4.48
CA GLY A 119 -19.48 -7.84 -4.13
C GLY A 119 -19.56 -6.45 -3.47
N PRO A 120 -20.76 -5.85 -3.37
CA PRO A 120 -20.94 -4.56 -2.72
C PRO A 120 -21.01 -4.70 -1.17
N PRO A 121 -20.56 -3.69 -0.40
CA PRO A 121 -19.84 -2.49 -0.85
C PRO A 121 -18.38 -2.81 -1.23
N CYS A 122 -17.82 -2.05 -2.18
CA CYS A 122 -16.40 -2.09 -2.52
C CYS A 122 -15.82 -0.67 -2.62
N ASP A 123 -14.52 -0.56 -2.94
CA ASP A 123 -13.82 0.71 -3.11
C ASP A 123 -14.51 1.65 -4.12
N ALA A 124 -14.40 2.96 -3.86
CA ALA A 124 -15.04 3.98 -4.69
C ALA A 124 -14.52 3.94 -6.14
N GLY A 125 -15.42 4.02 -7.11
CA GLY A 125 -15.09 4.03 -8.54
C GLY A 125 -14.77 2.66 -9.14
N ARG A 126 -15.00 1.57 -8.40
CA ARG A 126 -14.78 0.19 -8.88
C ARG A 126 -16.08 -0.50 -9.31
N ASP A 127 -15.94 -1.44 -10.24
CA ASP A 127 -17.00 -2.41 -10.59
C ASP A 127 -16.98 -3.55 -9.57
N CYS A 128 -17.77 -3.40 -8.50
CA CYS A 128 -17.88 -4.39 -7.43
C CYS A 128 -18.50 -5.73 -7.89
N PHE A 129 -19.12 -5.75 -9.08
CA PHE A 129 -19.91 -6.88 -9.56
C PHE A 129 -19.16 -7.78 -10.53
N ALA A 130 -17.99 -7.35 -10.98
CA ALA A 130 -17.15 -8.17 -11.82
C ALA A 130 -16.78 -9.47 -11.10
N SER A 131 -16.94 -10.57 -11.81
CA SER A 131 -16.68 -11.90 -11.30
C SER A 131 -16.22 -12.83 -12.41
N GLU A 132 -15.59 -13.93 -11.99
CA GLU A 132 -15.13 -14.98 -12.88
C GLU A 132 -15.03 -16.29 -12.12
N HIS A 133 -15.37 -17.40 -12.77
CA HIS A 133 -15.18 -18.71 -12.17
C HIS A 133 -13.71 -18.94 -11.85
N ALA A 134 -13.43 -19.57 -10.72
CA ALA A 134 -12.06 -19.69 -10.24
C ALA A 134 -11.09 -20.35 -11.26
N PRO A 135 -11.45 -21.46 -11.94
CA PRO A 135 -10.57 -22.04 -12.95
C PRO A 135 -10.35 -21.12 -14.16
N GLU A 136 -11.32 -20.28 -14.50
CA GLU A 136 -11.30 -19.45 -15.71
C GLU A 136 -10.35 -18.26 -15.53
N LEU A 137 -10.44 -17.58 -14.37
CA LEU A 137 -9.51 -16.51 -14.04
C LEU A 137 -8.08 -17.04 -13.92
N LEU A 138 -7.89 -18.14 -13.18
CA LEU A 138 -6.55 -18.70 -12.93
C LEU A 138 -5.90 -19.21 -14.20
N LYS A 139 -6.66 -19.79 -15.12
CA LYS A 139 -6.18 -20.18 -16.45
C LYS A 139 -5.65 -18.96 -17.21
N GLU A 140 -6.35 -17.83 -17.19
CA GLU A 140 -5.90 -16.63 -17.89
C GLU A 140 -4.69 -15.98 -17.19
N VAL A 141 -4.66 -15.94 -15.85
CA VAL A 141 -3.47 -15.50 -15.09
C VAL A 141 -2.26 -16.38 -15.42
N LYS A 142 -2.44 -17.71 -15.49
CA LYS A 142 -1.38 -18.67 -15.84
C LYS A 142 -0.80 -18.36 -17.21
N ARG A 143 -1.61 -17.99 -18.21
CA ARG A 143 -1.13 -17.56 -19.54
C ARG A 143 -0.23 -16.33 -19.47
N TYR A 144 -0.61 -15.30 -18.70
CA TYR A 144 0.26 -14.13 -18.48
C TYR A 144 1.55 -14.47 -17.72
N ALA A 145 1.60 -15.58 -16.98
CA ALA A 145 2.75 -15.99 -16.16
C ALA A 145 3.63 -17.11 -16.78
N THR A 146 3.24 -17.67 -17.93
CA THR A 146 3.96 -18.75 -18.62
C THR A 146 4.86 -18.19 -19.73
N ALA A 147 6.17 -18.36 -19.59
CA ALA A 147 7.16 -17.77 -20.50
C ALA A 147 7.02 -18.14 -21.99
N SER A 148 6.40 -19.28 -22.30
CA SER A 148 6.15 -19.73 -23.67
C SER A 148 4.82 -19.27 -24.27
N ASP A 149 3.95 -18.62 -23.49
CA ASP A 149 2.68 -18.08 -23.99
C ASP A 149 2.92 -16.73 -24.70
N PRO A 150 2.27 -16.45 -25.85
CA PRO A 150 2.40 -15.16 -26.54
C PRO A 150 1.96 -13.95 -25.70
N ASN A 151 1.13 -14.15 -24.66
CA ASN A 151 0.70 -13.10 -23.74
C ASN A 151 1.57 -12.99 -22.50
N TYR A 152 2.70 -13.72 -22.42
CA TYR A 152 3.58 -13.69 -21.26
C TYR A 152 3.97 -12.26 -20.86
N ASN A 153 3.84 -11.96 -19.57
CA ASN A 153 4.29 -10.73 -18.97
C ASN A 153 5.33 -11.03 -17.89
N SER A 154 6.60 -10.73 -18.19
CA SER A 154 7.72 -10.99 -17.29
C SER A 154 7.71 -10.18 -15.99
N ARG A 155 6.83 -9.18 -15.87
CA ARG A 155 6.64 -8.42 -14.63
C ARG A 155 5.66 -9.10 -13.69
N LEU A 156 4.70 -9.91 -14.17
CA LEU A 156 3.75 -10.59 -13.31
C LEU A 156 4.46 -11.64 -12.45
N ASN A 157 4.56 -11.35 -11.15
CA ASN A 157 5.37 -12.12 -10.21
C ASN A 157 4.55 -12.72 -9.05
N LEU A 158 3.42 -12.12 -8.68
CA LEU A 158 2.67 -12.52 -7.49
C LEU A 158 1.16 -12.54 -7.74
N PHE A 159 0.49 -13.54 -7.18
CA PHE A 159 -0.97 -13.61 -7.09
C PHE A 159 -1.37 -13.79 -5.62
N MET A 160 -2.28 -12.95 -5.14
CA MET A 160 -2.81 -12.98 -3.78
C MET A 160 -4.25 -13.47 -3.83
N PHE A 161 -4.54 -14.56 -3.15
CA PHE A 161 -5.90 -15.01 -2.92
C PHE A 161 -6.42 -14.32 -1.66
N ASP A 162 -7.33 -13.37 -1.78
CA ASP A 162 -8.11 -12.86 -0.65
C ASP A 162 -9.25 -13.83 -0.36
N ASN A 163 -9.08 -14.63 0.70
CA ASN A 163 -9.97 -15.74 0.97
C ASN A 163 -11.17 -15.29 1.80
N LYS A 164 -12.34 -15.20 1.16
CA LYS A 164 -13.62 -14.84 1.81
C LYS A 164 -14.21 -16.03 2.56
N LEU A 165 -13.59 -16.37 3.68
CA LEU A 165 -13.98 -17.51 4.53
C LEU A 165 -15.16 -17.14 5.44
N GLY A 166 -16.26 -17.90 5.33
CA GLY A 166 -17.46 -17.71 6.17
C GLY A 166 -17.73 -18.84 7.17
N SER A 167 -17.16 -20.04 6.98
CA SER A 167 -17.48 -21.21 7.80
C SER A 167 -16.38 -21.56 8.80
N THR A 168 -16.76 -21.86 10.03
CA THR A 168 -15.89 -22.44 11.07
C THR A 168 -16.03 -23.96 11.20
N ASP A 169 -16.86 -24.59 10.35
CA ASP A 169 -16.99 -26.05 10.32
C ASP A 169 -15.72 -26.68 9.73
N VAL A 170 -15.07 -27.55 10.51
CA VAL A 170 -13.79 -28.18 10.16
C VAL A 170 -13.86 -29.00 8.88
N ARG A 171 -14.99 -29.69 8.64
CA ARG A 171 -15.17 -30.49 7.42
C ARG A 171 -15.28 -29.58 6.20
N VAL A 172 -16.06 -28.50 6.29
CA VAL A 172 -16.19 -27.50 5.23
C VAL A 172 -14.87 -26.81 4.95
N GLN A 173 -14.16 -26.35 5.99
CA GLN A 173 -12.82 -25.77 5.85
C GLN A 173 -11.84 -26.73 5.16
N GLY A 174 -11.90 -28.02 5.47
CA GLY A 174 -11.03 -29.00 4.83
C GLY A 174 -11.29 -29.16 3.32
N ILE A 175 -12.54 -29.08 2.88
CA ILE A 175 -12.88 -29.11 1.44
C ILE A 175 -12.36 -27.83 0.76
N GLN A 176 -12.64 -26.68 1.37
CA GLN A 176 -12.25 -25.36 0.86
C GLN A 176 -10.72 -25.22 0.76
N ALA A 177 -9.99 -25.61 1.80
CA ALA A 177 -8.54 -25.56 1.87
C ALA A 177 -7.86 -26.44 0.80
N ARG A 178 -8.32 -27.68 0.62
CA ARG A 178 -7.78 -28.59 -0.41
C ARG A 178 -8.06 -28.10 -1.83
N GLY A 179 -9.24 -27.51 -2.05
CA GLY A 179 -9.57 -26.87 -3.33
C GLY A 179 -8.65 -25.70 -3.63
N LEU A 180 -8.42 -24.82 -2.65
CA LEU A 180 -7.49 -23.69 -2.79
C LEU A 180 -6.06 -24.17 -3.09
N ALA A 181 -5.56 -25.15 -2.34
CA ALA A 181 -4.22 -25.70 -2.56
C ALA A 181 -4.09 -26.33 -3.96
N THR A 182 -5.15 -26.95 -4.48
CA THR A 182 -5.19 -27.49 -5.86
C THR A 182 -5.07 -26.37 -6.89
N TYR A 183 -5.86 -25.30 -6.76
CA TYR A 183 -5.77 -24.14 -7.64
C TYR A 183 -4.42 -23.43 -7.59
N ALA A 184 -3.84 -23.28 -6.40
CA ALA A 184 -2.51 -22.70 -6.26
C ALA A 184 -1.42 -23.57 -6.91
N LYS A 185 -1.46 -24.88 -6.72
CA LYS A 185 -0.52 -25.81 -7.37
C LYS A 185 -0.63 -25.76 -8.88
N ASP A 186 -1.84 -25.74 -9.44
CA ASP A 186 -2.02 -25.55 -10.88
C ASP A 186 -1.45 -24.21 -11.37
N LEU A 187 -1.75 -23.10 -10.69
CA LEU A 187 -1.22 -21.78 -11.07
C LEU A 187 0.32 -21.72 -11.03
N LEU A 188 0.96 -22.38 -10.05
CA LEU A 188 2.42 -22.39 -9.89
C LEU A 188 3.13 -23.29 -10.93
N GLU A 189 2.45 -24.32 -11.43
CA GLU A 189 3.04 -25.29 -12.35
C GLU A 189 3.36 -24.64 -13.71
N GLY A 190 4.64 -24.67 -14.11
CA GLY A 190 5.09 -24.12 -15.39
C GLY A 190 5.10 -22.59 -15.50
N THR A 191 4.89 -21.88 -14.40
CA THR A 191 4.93 -20.39 -14.35
C THR A 191 6.09 -19.91 -13.49
N ALA A 192 6.38 -18.60 -13.52
CA ALA A 192 7.30 -17.95 -12.59
C ALA A 192 6.60 -17.28 -11.39
N ILE A 193 5.26 -17.31 -11.34
CA ILE A 193 4.46 -16.60 -10.34
C ILE A 193 4.63 -17.21 -8.95
N LYS A 194 4.35 -16.44 -7.91
CA LYS A 194 4.29 -16.89 -6.51
C LYS A 194 2.90 -16.59 -5.96
N VAL A 195 2.54 -17.26 -4.89
CA VAL A 195 1.19 -17.15 -4.30
C VAL A 195 1.26 -16.65 -2.86
N VAL A 196 0.38 -15.72 -2.49
CA VAL A 196 0.08 -15.44 -1.07
C VAL A 196 -1.37 -15.82 -0.81
N PHE A 197 -1.59 -16.59 0.26
CA PHE A 197 -2.91 -16.85 0.80
C PHE A 197 -3.22 -15.79 1.86
N SER A 198 -4.05 -14.81 1.54
CA SER A 198 -4.54 -13.84 2.51
C SER A 198 -5.73 -14.43 3.25
N ILE A 199 -5.62 -14.56 4.58
CA ILE A 199 -6.62 -15.19 5.42
C ILE A 199 -7.15 -14.13 6.40
N PRO A 200 -8.46 -13.91 6.51
CA PRO A 200 -8.98 -12.77 7.28
C PRO A 200 -8.63 -12.85 8.77
N HIS A 201 -8.68 -14.04 9.37
CA HIS A 201 -8.49 -14.20 10.81
C HIS A 201 -7.84 -15.54 11.18
N SER A 202 -7.08 -15.54 12.28
CA SER A 202 -6.46 -16.73 12.89
C SER A 202 -7.48 -17.78 13.38
N LYS A 203 -8.75 -17.41 13.57
CA LYS A 203 -9.82 -18.39 13.85
C LYS A 203 -9.98 -19.44 12.75
N TYR A 204 -9.43 -19.19 11.56
CA TYR A 204 -9.36 -20.15 10.44
C TYR A 204 -8.06 -20.99 10.47
N GLU A 205 -7.44 -21.19 11.65
CA GLU A 205 -6.19 -21.96 11.80
C GLU A 205 -6.27 -23.38 11.19
N GLU A 206 -7.42 -24.06 11.27
CA GLU A 206 -7.56 -25.40 10.68
C GLU A 206 -7.54 -25.36 9.14
N PHE A 207 -8.22 -24.39 8.52
CA PHE A 207 -8.08 -24.10 7.09
C PHE A 207 -6.61 -23.85 6.71
N MET A 208 -5.93 -22.96 7.45
CA MET A 208 -4.52 -22.61 7.21
C MET A 208 -3.61 -23.83 7.32
N LYS A 209 -3.83 -24.66 8.33
CA LYS A 209 -3.07 -25.91 8.56
C LYS A 209 -3.22 -26.89 7.41
N ILE A 210 -4.43 -27.05 6.88
CA ILE A 210 -4.67 -27.96 5.75
C ILE A 210 -3.98 -27.44 4.48
N VAL A 211 -4.10 -26.14 4.18
CA VAL A 211 -3.37 -25.52 3.06
C VAL A 211 -1.86 -25.68 3.26
N ALA A 212 -1.33 -25.36 4.45
CA ALA A 212 0.08 -25.46 4.76
C ALA A 212 0.61 -26.89 4.58
N ASN A 213 -0.12 -27.91 5.05
CA ASN A 213 0.26 -29.31 4.87
C ASN A 213 0.29 -29.72 3.38
N ASP A 214 -0.74 -29.34 2.63
CA ASP A 214 -0.85 -29.64 1.20
C ASP A 214 0.21 -28.93 0.35
N MET A 215 0.63 -27.73 0.76
CA MET A 215 1.66 -26.96 0.07
C MET A 215 3.07 -27.35 0.54
N ASN A 216 3.27 -27.71 1.80
CA ASN A 216 4.53 -28.27 2.29
C ASN A 216 4.82 -29.66 1.71
N SER A 217 3.80 -30.46 1.41
CA SER A 217 4.00 -31.75 0.72
C SER A 217 4.34 -31.60 -0.77
N CYS A 218 4.19 -30.40 -1.34
CA CYS A 218 4.50 -30.10 -2.74
C CYS A 218 6.01 -29.88 -2.94
N GLY A 219 6.79 -30.96 -3.07
CA GLY A 219 8.26 -30.89 -3.10
C GLY A 219 8.89 -29.90 -4.10
N TRP A 220 8.19 -29.53 -5.18
CA TRP A 220 8.67 -28.57 -6.18
C TRP A 220 8.19 -27.13 -5.97
N CYS A 221 7.18 -26.89 -5.11
CA CYS A 221 6.58 -25.57 -4.92
C CYS A 221 6.70 -24.99 -3.51
N GLN A 222 7.36 -25.68 -2.57
CA GLN A 222 7.47 -25.27 -1.16
C GLN A 222 7.91 -23.80 -0.96
N ASP A 223 8.79 -23.28 -1.80
CA ASP A 223 9.34 -21.92 -1.65
C ASP A 223 8.59 -20.85 -2.48
N ARG A 224 7.43 -21.20 -3.05
CA ARG A 224 6.68 -20.36 -4.00
C ARG A 224 5.32 -19.89 -3.49
N TRP A 225 5.03 -20.13 -2.22
CA TRP A 225 3.80 -19.70 -1.58
C TRP A 225 4.06 -19.13 -0.19
N GLY A 226 3.15 -18.33 0.34
CA GLY A 226 3.18 -17.82 1.71
C GLY A 226 1.79 -17.48 2.23
N PHE A 227 1.74 -17.01 3.48
CA PHE A 227 0.50 -16.54 4.12
C PHE A 227 0.56 -15.06 4.48
N GLU A 228 -0.62 -14.51 4.63
CA GLU A 228 -0.87 -13.27 5.34
C GLU A 228 -2.16 -13.38 6.17
N LEU A 229 -2.23 -12.63 7.27
CA LEU A 229 -3.47 -12.39 8.03
C LEU A 229 -3.92 -10.95 7.82
N SER A 230 -5.03 -10.72 7.12
CA SER A 230 -5.45 -9.38 6.67
C SER A 230 -6.25 -8.58 7.70
N GLU A 231 -7.10 -9.24 8.48
CA GLU A 231 -8.05 -8.59 9.38
C GLU A 231 -7.88 -9.02 10.85
N ASP A 232 -6.80 -9.73 11.17
CA ASP A 232 -6.54 -10.17 12.53
C ASP A 232 -5.84 -9.10 13.38
N ASP A 233 -6.53 -8.63 14.41
CA ASP A 233 -5.98 -7.74 15.44
C ASP A 233 -5.90 -8.43 16.82
N THR A 234 -6.15 -9.74 16.89
CA THR A 234 -6.15 -10.53 18.13
C THR A 234 -4.76 -11.03 18.52
N LEU A 235 -3.87 -11.19 17.53
CA LEU A 235 -2.50 -11.64 17.73
C LEU A 235 -1.53 -10.46 17.61
N ASP A 236 -0.65 -10.33 18.59
CA ASP A 236 0.54 -9.49 18.43
C ASP A 236 1.58 -10.16 17.52
N MET A 237 2.69 -9.47 17.23
CA MET A 237 3.75 -9.99 16.35
C MET A 237 4.37 -11.30 16.85
N HIS A 238 4.40 -11.56 18.16
CA HIS A 238 4.93 -12.80 18.73
C HIS A 238 3.90 -13.94 18.61
N GLY A 239 2.62 -13.64 18.83
CA GLY A 239 1.52 -14.56 18.60
C GLY A 239 1.46 -14.99 17.13
N LEU A 240 1.62 -14.03 16.21
CA LEU A 240 1.67 -14.28 14.78
C LEU A 240 2.85 -15.18 14.38
N LYS A 241 4.06 -14.88 14.89
CA LYS A 241 5.24 -15.73 14.71
C LYS A 241 4.99 -17.17 15.17
N LYS A 242 4.45 -17.34 16.38
CA LYS A 242 4.14 -18.67 16.94
C LYS A 242 3.09 -19.41 16.11
N LEU A 243 2.09 -18.72 15.57
CA LEU A 243 1.09 -19.33 14.68
C LEU A 243 1.78 -19.89 13.43
N TYR A 244 2.55 -19.07 12.71
CA TYR A 244 3.22 -19.51 11.49
C TYR A 244 4.25 -20.61 11.73
N GLU A 245 4.99 -20.58 12.85
CA GLU A 245 5.90 -21.65 13.25
C GLU A 245 5.16 -22.99 13.46
N ARG A 246 4.00 -22.98 14.15
CA ARG A 246 3.18 -24.19 14.33
C ARG A 246 2.68 -24.76 13.01
N LEU A 247 2.34 -23.89 12.06
CA LEU A 247 1.86 -24.28 10.74
C LEU A 247 2.99 -24.70 9.79
N GLY A 248 4.26 -24.53 10.19
CA GLY A 248 5.41 -24.78 9.33
C GLY A 248 5.50 -23.80 8.15
N VAL A 249 5.00 -22.58 8.31
CA VAL A 249 4.99 -21.53 7.30
C VAL A 249 6.22 -20.66 7.47
N LYS A 250 7.04 -20.57 6.41
CA LYS A 250 8.27 -19.76 6.40
C LYS A 250 8.08 -18.39 5.74
N ASN A 251 7.14 -18.34 4.80
CA ASN A 251 6.92 -17.24 3.88
C ASN A 251 5.70 -16.44 4.35
N VAL A 252 5.94 -15.23 4.83
CA VAL A 252 4.94 -14.41 5.52
C VAL A 252 4.96 -12.99 4.99
N TRP A 253 3.78 -12.51 4.63
CA TRP A 253 3.50 -11.09 4.38
C TRP A 253 2.70 -10.54 5.57
N LEU A 254 2.96 -9.28 5.91
CA LEU A 254 2.19 -8.53 6.91
C LEU A 254 1.39 -7.43 6.20
N SER A 255 0.22 -7.11 6.75
CA SER A 255 -0.60 -6.05 6.20
C SER A 255 -1.35 -5.27 7.26
N ALA A 256 -1.51 -3.99 6.96
CA ALA A 256 -2.45 -3.12 7.63
C ALA A 256 -3.13 -2.24 6.60
N GLY A 257 -4.45 -2.17 6.63
CA GLY A 257 -5.21 -1.45 5.62
C GLY A 257 -6.65 -1.20 6.02
N ILE A 258 -7.32 -0.41 5.19
CA ILE A 258 -8.77 -0.18 5.19
C ILE A 258 -9.17 0.34 3.80
N THR A 259 -10.44 0.18 3.46
CA THR A 259 -11.03 0.60 2.17
C THR A 259 -10.71 2.06 1.79
N ASN A 260 -10.59 2.35 0.48
CA ASN A 260 -10.00 3.60 -0.02
C ASN A 260 -10.78 4.88 0.32
N TRP A 261 -12.09 4.79 0.52
CA TRP A 261 -12.98 5.91 0.85
C TRP A 261 -12.96 6.28 2.34
N VAL A 262 -12.23 5.51 3.14
CA VAL A 262 -11.98 5.83 4.54
C VAL A 262 -10.77 6.79 4.64
N PRO A 263 -10.92 7.98 5.28
CA PRO A 263 -9.86 8.98 5.34
C PRO A 263 -8.55 8.45 5.92
N TRP A 264 -7.41 8.96 5.44
CA TRP A 264 -6.08 8.56 5.91
C TRP A 264 -5.92 8.61 7.44
N LEU A 265 -6.55 9.60 8.10
CA LEU A 265 -6.53 9.82 9.56
C LEU A 265 -7.04 8.64 10.40
N VAL A 266 -7.85 7.75 9.82
CA VAL A 266 -8.41 6.58 10.50
C VAL A 266 -7.82 5.27 9.97
N ARG A 267 -6.77 5.36 9.14
CA ARG A 267 -6.00 4.19 8.71
C ARG A 267 -5.14 3.71 9.87
N LYS A 268 -4.92 2.39 9.94
CA LYS A 268 -4.17 1.71 11.01
C LYS A 268 -2.65 1.97 10.92
N THR A 269 -2.24 3.23 10.83
CA THR A 269 -0.83 3.65 10.65
C THR A 269 0.08 3.13 11.76
N ASP A 270 -0.39 3.10 13.01
CA ASP A 270 0.38 2.53 14.12
C ASP A 270 0.64 1.03 13.97
N LYS A 271 -0.35 0.28 13.44
CA LYS A 271 -0.18 -1.16 13.14
C LYS A 271 0.86 -1.34 12.04
N LEU A 272 0.73 -0.57 10.97
CA LEU A 272 1.65 -0.60 9.83
C LEU A 272 3.10 -0.32 10.25
N ILE A 273 3.31 0.69 11.10
CA ILE A 273 4.64 1.01 11.66
C ILE A 273 5.20 -0.16 12.48
N LYS A 274 4.38 -0.78 13.33
CA LYS A 274 4.78 -1.96 14.13
C LYS A 274 5.15 -3.15 13.25
N GLU A 275 4.42 -3.37 12.16
CA GLU A 275 4.71 -4.46 11.21
C GLU A 275 6.01 -4.21 10.45
N MET A 276 6.24 -2.98 9.98
CA MET A 276 7.52 -2.62 9.35
C MET A 276 8.69 -2.81 10.31
N ALA A 277 8.52 -2.41 11.58
CA ALA A 277 9.54 -2.61 12.60
C ALA A 277 9.79 -4.11 12.87
N ALA A 278 8.74 -4.93 12.92
CA ALA A 278 8.85 -6.37 13.11
C ALA A 278 9.55 -7.07 11.94
N ARG A 279 9.24 -6.68 10.70
CA ARG A 279 9.94 -7.12 9.48
C ARG A 279 11.42 -6.75 9.55
N ASP A 280 11.74 -5.49 9.83
CA ASP A 280 13.12 -4.99 9.84
C ASP A 280 13.97 -5.62 10.95
N ALA A 281 13.35 -5.95 12.08
CA ALA A 281 13.96 -6.70 13.18
C ALA A 281 14.05 -8.21 12.93
N GLY A 282 13.46 -8.73 11.84
CA GLY A 282 13.43 -10.16 11.52
C GLY A 282 12.60 -10.99 12.51
N ILE A 283 11.60 -10.38 13.15
CA ILE A 283 10.72 -11.07 14.12
C ILE A 283 9.72 -11.96 13.38
N VAL A 284 8.97 -11.37 12.47
CA VAL A 284 7.94 -12.03 11.64
C VAL A 284 7.74 -11.23 10.36
N GLY A 285 7.39 -11.91 9.27
CA GLY A 285 7.15 -11.25 7.98
C GLY A 285 8.44 -10.91 7.23
N GLN A 286 8.45 -11.19 5.92
CA GLN A 286 9.52 -10.75 5.03
C GLN A 286 9.12 -9.54 4.19
N LYS A 287 7.82 -9.27 4.10
CA LYS A 287 7.24 -8.12 3.39
C LYS A 287 6.13 -7.48 4.21
N VAL A 288 5.99 -6.18 4.06
CA VAL A 288 4.84 -5.40 4.56
C VAL A 288 4.20 -4.66 3.39
N TYR A 289 2.88 -4.70 3.34
CA TYR A 289 2.10 -3.92 2.39
C TYR A 289 0.89 -3.26 3.07
N THR A 290 0.27 -2.32 2.38
CA THR A 290 -1.00 -1.72 2.81
C THR A 290 -1.99 -1.70 1.66
N TRP A 291 -3.27 -1.53 2.00
CA TRP A 291 -4.38 -1.49 1.07
C TRP A 291 -5.50 -0.58 1.60
N THR A 292 -6.34 0.04 0.79
CA THR A 292 -6.12 0.34 -0.64
C THR A 292 -5.65 1.79 -0.78
N VAL A 293 -4.62 2.04 -1.58
CA VAL A 293 -4.01 3.38 -1.73
C VAL A 293 -3.96 3.78 -3.19
N ASP A 294 -4.60 4.89 -3.54
CA ASP A 294 -4.83 5.27 -4.94
C ASP A 294 -4.24 6.62 -5.33
N ASP A 295 -3.97 7.49 -4.37
CA ASP A 295 -3.44 8.83 -4.63
C ASP A 295 -1.91 8.87 -4.56
N PHE A 296 -1.32 9.74 -5.37
CA PHE A 296 0.13 9.88 -5.53
C PHE A 296 0.85 10.19 -4.21
N ASN A 297 0.30 11.09 -3.38
CA ASN A 297 0.97 11.54 -2.17
C ASN A 297 1.02 10.43 -1.11
N SER A 298 -0.09 9.74 -0.86
CA SER A 298 -0.11 8.60 0.06
C SER A 298 0.83 7.48 -0.40
N LEU A 299 0.84 7.19 -1.71
CA LEU A 299 1.75 6.20 -2.30
C LEU A 299 3.22 6.63 -2.14
N HIS A 300 3.54 7.89 -2.44
CA HIS A 300 4.88 8.45 -2.28
C HIS A 300 5.37 8.32 -0.83
N ASP A 301 4.53 8.73 0.13
CA ASP A 301 4.83 8.64 1.56
C ASP A 301 5.11 7.19 2.01
N LEU A 302 4.32 6.23 1.53
CA LEU A 302 4.51 4.82 1.83
C LEU A 302 5.81 4.25 1.26
N VAL A 303 6.14 4.61 0.02
CA VAL A 303 7.42 4.21 -0.60
C VAL A 303 8.59 4.84 0.17
N ALA A 304 8.48 6.11 0.54
CA ALA A 304 9.49 6.82 1.34
C ALA A 304 9.69 6.21 2.73
N MET A 305 8.63 5.68 3.35
CA MET A 305 8.69 4.94 4.62
C MET A 305 9.34 3.56 4.50
N GLY A 306 9.63 3.08 3.29
CA GLY A 306 10.26 1.78 3.08
C GLY A 306 9.25 0.63 3.06
N MET A 307 8.02 0.85 2.60
CA MET A 307 7.05 -0.21 2.31
C MET A 307 7.59 -1.18 1.25
N ASP A 308 7.13 -2.44 1.24
CA ASP A 308 7.47 -3.40 0.19
C ASP A 308 6.44 -3.44 -0.94
N GLY A 309 5.16 -3.22 -0.64
CA GLY A 309 4.14 -3.20 -1.67
C GLY A 309 2.90 -2.44 -1.27
N VAL A 310 1.99 -2.32 -2.22
CA VAL A 310 0.68 -1.69 -2.03
C VAL A 310 -0.35 -2.40 -2.88
N ILE A 311 -1.55 -2.57 -2.34
CA ILE A 311 -2.74 -2.86 -3.14
C ILE A 311 -3.37 -1.53 -3.54
N THR A 312 -3.60 -1.37 -4.84
CA THR A 312 -4.12 -0.12 -5.43
C THR A 312 -5.15 -0.39 -6.52
N ASN A 313 -6.12 0.51 -6.64
CA ASN A 313 -7.02 0.60 -7.77
C ASN A 313 -6.38 1.30 -8.97
N GLN A 314 -5.25 1.98 -8.77
CA GLN A 314 -4.54 2.78 -9.78
C GLN A 314 -3.07 2.37 -9.95
N PRO A 315 -2.77 1.18 -10.50
CA PRO A 315 -1.38 0.74 -10.72
C PRO A 315 -0.52 1.73 -11.52
N GLY A 316 -1.12 2.52 -12.42
CA GLY A 316 -0.43 3.58 -13.15
C GLY A 316 0.17 4.65 -12.23
N VAL A 317 -0.60 5.10 -11.24
CA VAL A 317 -0.15 6.11 -10.26
C VAL A 317 0.99 5.54 -9.41
N CYS A 318 0.86 4.30 -8.94
CA CYS A 318 1.94 3.62 -8.21
C CYS A 318 3.21 3.52 -9.06
N THR A 319 3.08 3.13 -10.34
CA THR A 319 4.21 3.07 -11.28
C THR A 319 4.88 4.44 -11.44
N ASP A 320 4.12 5.53 -11.50
CA ASP A 320 4.67 6.88 -11.60
C ASP A 320 5.39 7.33 -10.32
N VAL A 321 4.86 6.97 -9.15
CA VAL A 321 5.54 7.19 -7.87
C VAL A 321 6.88 6.45 -7.83
N ILE A 322 6.92 5.16 -8.18
CA ILE A 322 8.17 4.38 -8.11
C ILE A 322 9.30 4.99 -8.97
N LYS A 323 8.96 5.63 -10.11
CA LYS A 323 9.96 6.29 -10.98
C LYS A 323 10.73 7.42 -10.29
N VAL A 324 10.16 8.06 -9.26
CA VAL A 324 10.84 9.15 -8.54
C VAL A 324 11.76 8.65 -7.41
N PHE A 325 11.73 7.35 -7.09
CA PHE A 325 12.59 6.75 -6.06
C PHE A 325 13.76 5.98 -6.69
N PRO A 326 14.98 6.56 -6.79
CA PRO A 326 16.09 5.93 -7.52
C PRO A 326 16.59 4.61 -6.89
N ARG A 327 16.25 4.36 -5.62
CA ARG A 327 16.63 3.14 -4.88
C ARG A 327 15.52 2.09 -4.83
N VAL A 328 14.40 2.33 -5.49
CA VAL A 328 13.26 1.42 -5.56
C VAL A 328 12.96 1.12 -7.02
N ARG A 329 12.54 -0.11 -7.31
CA ARG A 329 12.07 -0.52 -8.63
C ARG A 329 10.86 -1.42 -8.49
N LEU A 330 10.04 -1.52 -9.53
CA LEU A 330 9.01 -2.56 -9.56
C LEU A 330 9.68 -3.94 -9.52
N ALA A 331 9.13 -4.83 -8.70
CA ALA A 331 9.52 -6.23 -8.66
C ALA A 331 9.22 -6.90 -10.02
N ASP A 332 10.05 -7.87 -10.41
CA ASP A 332 9.88 -8.71 -11.58
C ASP A 332 9.93 -10.21 -11.21
N ALA A 333 9.78 -11.10 -12.18
CA ALA A 333 9.74 -12.54 -11.96
C ALA A 333 10.98 -13.14 -11.24
N LYS A 334 12.12 -12.44 -11.21
CA LYS A 334 13.35 -12.87 -10.52
C LYS A 334 13.34 -12.50 -9.04
N ASP A 335 12.55 -11.51 -8.64
CA ASP A 335 12.42 -11.14 -7.24
C ASP A 335 11.62 -12.19 -6.48
N ASN A 336 12.19 -12.66 -5.38
CA ASN A 336 11.50 -13.55 -4.48
C ASN A 336 10.69 -12.72 -3.46
N PRO A 337 9.34 -12.79 -3.47
CA PRO A 337 8.50 -12.07 -2.53
C PRO A 337 8.63 -12.55 -1.08
N PHE A 338 9.40 -13.60 -0.82
CA PHE A 338 9.60 -14.16 0.51
C PHE A 338 11.01 -13.98 1.04
N LEU A 339 11.86 -13.24 0.32
CA LEU A 339 13.15 -12.82 0.84
C LEU A 339 13.03 -11.44 1.50
N LEU A 340 13.52 -11.35 2.73
CA LEU A 340 13.66 -10.08 3.43
C LEU A 340 14.62 -9.19 2.62
N THR A 341 14.10 -8.08 2.10
CA THR A 341 14.97 -7.05 1.52
C THR A 341 15.31 -6.10 2.65
N LYS A 342 16.60 -5.99 2.99
CA LYS A 342 17.03 -5.01 3.98
C LYS A 342 16.61 -3.63 3.49
N THR A 343 15.78 -2.94 4.27
CA THR A 343 15.36 -1.58 3.98
C THR A 343 16.60 -0.70 3.92
N ILE A 344 16.98 -0.26 2.73
CA ILE A 344 18.00 0.77 2.55
C ILE A 344 17.35 2.10 2.89
N VAL A 345 17.11 2.35 4.18
CA VAL A 345 16.76 3.69 4.64
C VAL A 345 17.90 4.60 4.18
N PRO A 346 17.63 5.72 3.48
CA PRO A 346 18.68 6.64 3.08
C PRO A 346 19.52 6.97 4.31
N GLN A 347 20.83 6.71 4.22
CA GLN A 347 21.83 7.21 5.16
C GLN A 347 21.97 8.73 4.99
N SER A 348 20.88 9.49 5.12
CA SER A 348 21.03 10.91 5.41
C SER A 348 21.57 10.98 6.83
N ALA A 349 22.84 11.38 6.97
CA ALA A 349 23.37 11.90 8.22
C ALA A 349 22.56 13.16 8.57
N GLY A 350 21.40 12.96 9.19
CA GLY A 350 20.43 14.00 9.43
C GLY A 350 19.10 13.37 9.78
N CYS A 351 18.55 13.76 10.93
CA CYS A 351 17.19 13.44 11.33
C CYS A 351 16.22 14.09 10.32
N THR A 352 15.90 13.40 9.23
CA THR A 352 14.69 13.72 8.47
C THR A 352 13.54 13.14 9.29
N ILE A 353 12.85 14.01 10.01
CA ILE A 353 11.54 13.70 10.58
C ILE A 353 10.56 13.81 9.42
N PRO A 354 9.99 12.68 8.96
CA PRO A 354 8.64 12.75 8.44
C PRO A 354 7.74 13.70 9.17
N THR A 355 7.45 14.89 8.67
CA THR A 355 6.37 15.65 9.25
C THR A 355 5.04 15.03 8.81
N PHE A 356 4.72 13.85 9.34
CA PHE A 356 3.37 13.30 9.31
C PHE A 356 2.57 14.00 10.41
N SER A 357 2.07 15.20 10.12
CA SER A 357 1.08 15.86 10.98
C SER A 357 -0.30 15.25 10.73
N THR A 358 -0.50 14.01 11.17
CA THR A 358 -1.85 13.42 11.22
C THR A 358 -2.08 12.55 12.44
N THR A 359 -1.02 12.03 13.07
CA THR A 359 -1.09 11.36 14.37
C THR A 359 -0.02 11.95 15.29
N ASN A 360 -0.26 11.94 16.61
CA ASN A 360 0.54 12.63 17.63
C ASN A 360 1.93 11.99 17.90
N TYR A 361 2.59 11.43 16.87
CA TYR A 361 3.81 10.64 17.02
C TYR A 361 4.97 11.30 16.28
N CYS A 362 6.07 11.50 17.00
CA CYS A 362 7.36 11.86 16.43
C CYS A 362 8.23 10.60 16.37
N TYR A 363 8.95 10.42 15.27
CA TYR A 363 9.82 9.28 15.07
C TYR A 363 11.26 9.73 14.88
N LYS A 364 12.19 8.95 15.44
CA LYS A 364 13.62 9.17 15.32
C LYS A 364 14.28 7.86 14.90
N SER A 365 14.82 7.85 13.69
CA SER A 365 15.77 6.82 13.28
C SER A 365 17.13 7.16 13.92
N CYS A 366 17.62 6.30 14.79
CA CYS A 366 18.95 6.43 15.39
C CYS A 366 19.87 5.39 14.76
N ASN A 367 20.79 5.84 13.90
CA ASN A 367 21.77 4.97 13.28
C ASN A 367 23.03 4.89 14.18
N ASN A 368 23.05 3.96 15.14
CA ASN A 368 24.25 3.62 15.89
C ASN A 368 24.79 2.26 15.37
N PRO A 369 25.98 2.22 14.73
CA PRO A 369 26.56 0.99 14.20
C PRO A 369 26.83 -0.11 15.25
N LYS A 370 26.78 0.24 16.55
CA LYS A 370 26.91 -0.70 17.67
C LYS A 370 25.56 -1.12 18.29
N ALA A 371 24.47 -0.44 17.96
CA ALA A 371 23.15 -0.79 18.48
C ALA A 371 22.55 -1.97 17.71
N LYS A 372 21.97 -2.94 18.43
CA LYS A 372 21.23 -4.05 17.83
C LYS A 372 19.88 -3.65 17.23
N VAL A 373 19.45 -2.40 17.44
CA VAL A 373 18.17 -1.86 17.00
C VAL A 373 18.42 -0.52 16.32
N SER A 374 17.95 -0.36 15.07
CA SER A 374 18.13 0.86 14.26
C SER A 374 17.04 1.92 14.45
N TRP A 375 16.17 1.72 15.44
CA TRP A 375 14.95 2.52 15.65
C TRP A 375 14.69 2.70 17.15
N CYS A 376 14.31 3.91 17.57
CA CYS A 376 13.73 4.17 18.88
C CYS A 376 12.33 4.76 18.71
N PHE A 377 11.36 4.15 19.39
CA PHE A 377 9.99 4.63 19.48
C PHE A 377 9.82 5.39 20.79
N THR A 378 9.21 6.57 20.75
CA THR A 378 8.74 7.23 21.97
C THR A 378 7.22 7.29 21.91
N ASP A 379 6.52 6.71 22.89
CA ASP A 379 5.06 6.78 23.02
C ASP A 379 4.55 8.17 23.47
N THR A 380 5.41 9.18 23.47
CA THR A 380 5.12 10.52 23.97
C THR A 380 4.19 11.24 22.99
N LYS A 381 2.89 11.24 23.27
CA LYS A 381 1.89 12.08 22.59
C LYS A 381 2.33 13.54 22.65
N CYS A 382 2.48 14.21 21.50
CA CYS A 382 2.64 15.66 21.49
C CYS A 382 1.33 16.35 21.93
N PRO A 383 1.32 17.13 23.02
CA PRO A 383 0.11 17.84 23.44
C PRO A 383 -0.13 19.06 22.53
N TYR A 384 -1.18 19.01 21.72
CA TYR A 384 -1.63 20.11 20.85
C TYR A 384 -2.34 21.23 21.63
N LYS A 385 -1.99 22.50 21.37
CA LYS A 385 -2.95 23.61 21.47
C LYS A 385 -2.74 24.83 20.55
N ASP A 386 -1.59 25.03 19.90
CA ASP A 386 -1.43 26.19 18.99
C ASP A 386 -0.55 25.91 17.76
N LEU A 387 -1.19 25.80 16.59
CA LEU A 387 -0.58 25.48 15.28
C LEU A 387 0.20 26.63 14.63
N LYS A 388 0.31 27.80 15.26
CA LYS A 388 1.05 28.96 14.73
C LYS A 388 2.55 28.94 15.05
N HIS A 389 3.02 27.97 15.83
CA HIS A 389 4.43 27.86 16.25
C HIS A 389 5.05 26.48 15.96
N CYS A 390 4.54 25.72 14.98
CA CYS A 390 5.17 24.50 14.49
C CYS A 390 6.46 24.78 13.69
N SER A 391 7.45 25.39 14.34
CA SER A 391 8.84 25.04 14.07
C SER A 391 9.08 23.70 14.76
N LEU A 392 8.97 22.61 14.01
CA LEU A 392 9.13 21.22 14.48
C LEU A 392 10.55 20.87 14.94
N GLN A 393 11.44 21.87 15.08
CA GLN A 393 12.85 21.65 15.41
C GLN A 393 13.15 21.45 16.90
N LEU A 394 12.31 21.88 17.86
CA LEU A 394 12.70 21.84 19.28
C LEU A 394 11.95 20.82 20.17
N PRO A 395 10.60 20.75 20.19
CA PRO A 395 9.93 19.92 21.19
C PRO A 395 10.12 18.41 20.95
N CYS A 396 10.05 17.97 19.70
CA CYS A 396 10.26 16.56 19.35
C CYS A 396 11.74 16.14 19.38
N ALA A 397 12.65 17.03 19.00
CA ALA A 397 14.09 16.78 19.12
C ALA A 397 14.48 16.59 20.59
N LYS A 398 13.97 17.43 21.49
CA LYS A 398 14.23 17.36 22.92
C LYS A 398 13.62 16.13 23.59
N ALA A 399 12.36 15.80 23.28
CA ALA A 399 11.72 14.58 23.79
C ALA A 399 12.44 13.29 23.32
N ALA A 400 13.00 13.30 22.10
CA ALA A 400 13.78 12.19 21.56
C ALA A 400 15.28 12.21 21.94
N GLU A 401 15.77 13.27 22.59
CA GLU A 401 17.05 13.31 23.29
C GLU A 401 16.91 12.83 24.74
N GLU A 402 15.79 13.16 25.39
CA GLU A 402 15.45 12.75 26.75
C GLU A 402 15.00 11.29 26.85
N ALA A 403 14.40 10.74 25.78
CA ALA A 403 14.19 9.31 25.62
C ALA A 403 15.54 8.64 25.33
N SER A 404 16.32 8.42 26.38
CA SER A 404 17.53 7.60 26.36
C SER A 404 17.23 6.24 25.72
N CYS A 405 17.65 6.07 24.47
CA CYS A 405 17.88 4.74 23.91
C CYS A 405 19.01 4.13 24.75
N GLU A 406 18.66 3.36 25.79
CA GLU A 406 19.65 2.63 26.56
C GLU A 406 20.40 1.65 25.64
N ILE A 407 21.72 1.63 25.79
CA ILE A 407 22.74 1.02 24.92
C ILE A 407 22.77 -0.51 25.05
#